data_AF-A0A139NBC1-F1
#
_entry.id   AF-A0A139NBC1-F1
#
_cell.length_a   1.000
_cell.length_b   1.000
_cell.length_c   1.000
_cell.angle_alpha   90.00
_cell.angle_beta   90.00
_cell.angle_gamma   90.00
#
_symmetry.space_group_name_H-M   'P 1'
#
loop_
_entity.id
_entity.type
_entity.pdbx_description
1 polymer ?
#
loop_
_entity_poly.entity_id
_entity_poly.type
_entity_poly.pdbx_seq_one_letter_code
_entity_poly.pdbx_strand_id
1 'polypeptide(L)'
;MTQAERIREYYREHPAASYDEVAKVVGTTNSNVRANLSKDIKAGRCVRLEDKSYDYSPYFNHTQALTELVDWKNDNRREWVDMLTRAAEKETDSNVMRLLIKEANKLMKEVTK
;
A
#
# COMPACT_ATOMS: atom_id res chain seq x y z
N MET A 1 8.69 -12.13 13.26
CA MET A 1 9.00 -10.70 13.35
C MET A 1 10.50 -10.50 13.44
N THR A 2 11.07 -9.72 12.53
CA THR A 2 12.51 -9.40 12.41
C THR A 2 12.91 -8.29 13.41
N GLN A 3 14.22 -8.09 13.64
CA GLN A 3 14.69 -6.97 14.45
C GLN A 3 14.26 -5.61 13.88
N ALA A 4 14.29 -5.44 12.56
CA ALA A 4 13.84 -4.21 11.92
C ALA A 4 12.34 -3.97 12.17
N GLU A 5 11.50 -4.99 12.04
CA GLU A 5 10.06 -4.88 12.35
C GLU A 5 9.83 -4.50 13.81
N ARG A 6 10.56 -5.09 14.76
CA ARG A 6 10.49 -4.74 16.18
C ARG A 6 10.87 -3.29 16.46
N ILE A 7 11.88 -2.76 15.77
CA ILE A 7 12.26 -1.33 15.87
C ILE A 7 11.12 -0.44 15.36
N ARG A 8 10.50 -0.79 14.23
CA ARG A 8 9.38 -0.03 13.64
C ARG A 8 8.16 -0.01 14.55
N GLU A 9 7.76 -1.17 15.09
CA GLU A 9 6.63 -1.27 16.02
C GLU A 9 6.87 -0.44 17.29
N TYR A 10 8.09 -0.50 17.84
CA TYR A 10 8.41 0.26 19.03
C TYR A 10 8.34 1.77 18.80
N TYR A 11 8.88 2.26 17.68
CA TYR A 11 8.77 3.68 17.32
C TYR A 11 7.34 4.11 16.98
N ARG A 12 6.50 3.22 16.46
CA ARG A 12 5.07 3.51 16.25
C ARG A 12 4.37 3.83 17.57
N GLU A 13 4.67 3.06 18.62
CA GLU A 13 4.05 3.21 19.94
C GLU A 13 4.74 4.28 20.78
N HIS A 14 6.04 4.50 20.56
CA HIS A 14 6.87 5.48 21.25
C HIS A 14 7.70 6.33 20.27
N PRO A 15 7.07 7.29 19.55
CA PRO A 15 7.73 8.06 18.48
C PRO A 15 8.96 8.86 18.92
N ALA A 16 9.01 9.26 20.19
CA ALA A 16 10.09 10.05 20.79
C ALA A 16 11.15 9.21 21.52
N ALA A 17 11.06 7.86 21.47
CA ALA A 17 11.98 6.99 22.19
C ALA A 17 13.44 7.21 21.80
N SER A 18 14.34 7.13 22.79
CA SER A 18 15.77 7.26 22.53
C SER A 18 16.31 6.00 21.83
N TYR A 19 17.38 6.14 21.04
CA TYR A 19 18.00 4.99 20.38
C TYR A 19 18.49 3.92 21.38
N ASP A 20 18.95 4.33 22.56
CA ASP A 20 19.43 3.42 23.61
C ASP A 20 18.29 2.63 24.26
N GLU A 21 17.15 3.28 24.47
CA GLU A 21 15.92 2.64 24.93
C GLU A 21 15.44 1.58 23.92
N VAL A 22 15.34 1.95 22.65
CA VAL A 22 14.93 1.00 21.60
C VAL A 22 15.92 -0.15 21.48
N ALA A 23 17.23 0.14 21.54
CA ALA A 23 18.27 -0.88 21.51
C ALA A 23 18.12 -1.89 22.66
N LYS A 24 17.85 -1.40 23.87
CA LYS A 24 17.63 -2.24 25.05
C LYS A 24 16.40 -3.13 24.92
N VAL A 25 15.25 -2.58 24.50
CA VAL A 25 13.99 -3.32 24.38
C VAL A 25 14.04 -4.34 23.25
N VAL A 26 14.62 -3.97 22.11
CA VAL A 26 14.75 -4.87 20.95
C VAL A 26 15.84 -5.92 21.16
N GLY A 27 16.82 -5.66 22.03
CA GLY A 27 17.97 -6.54 22.25
C GLY A 27 19.01 -6.39 21.13
N THR A 28 19.36 -5.14 20.80
CA THR A 28 20.33 -4.78 19.75
C THR A 28 21.20 -3.62 20.20
N THR A 29 21.97 -3.00 19.29
CA THR A 29 22.83 -1.85 19.59
C THR A 29 22.22 -0.54 19.08
N ASN A 30 22.58 0.57 19.72
CA ASN A 30 22.22 1.93 19.27
C ASN A 30 22.61 2.17 17.81
N SER A 31 23.82 1.72 17.42
CA SER A 31 24.31 1.82 16.04
C SER A 31 23.41 1.08 15.04
N ASN A 32 22.90 -0.10 15.40
CA ASN A 32 21.98 -0.85 14.55
C ASN A 32 20.61 -0.18 14.45
N VAL A 33 20.10 0.40 15.55
CA VAL A 33 18.86 1.19 15.53
C VAL A 33 18.98 2.38 14.58
N ARG A 34 20.06 3.16 14.70
CA ARG A 34 20.36 4.30 13.81
C ARG A 34 20.47 3.88 12.35
N ALA A 35 21.14 2.76 12.06
CA ALA A 35 21.29 2.25 10.71
C ALA A 35 19.94 1.84 10.10
N ASN A 36 19.07 1.18 10.86
CA ASN A 36 17.73 0.81 10.40
C ASN A 36 16.85 2.04 10.15
N LEU A 37 16.84 2.99 11.08
CA LEU A 37 16.13 4.26 10.93
C LEU A 37 16.57 5.03 9.68
N SER A 38 17.87 5.17 9.45
CA SER A 38 18.41 5.84 8.26
C SER A 38 17.95 5.15 6.96
N LYS A 39 17.98 3.81 6.93
CA LYS A 39 17.47 3.03 5.78
C LYS A 39 15.97 3.23 5.57
N ASP A 40 15.18 3.25 6.64
CA ASP A 40 13.73 3.40 6.57
C ASP A 40 13.30 4.81 6.16
N ILE A 41 14.00 5.84 6.64
CA ILE A 41 13.81 7.23 6.19
C ILE A 41 14.13 7.36 4.70
N LYS A 42 15.27 6.82 4.25
CA LYS A 42 15.65 6.83 2.83
C LYS A 42 14.65 6.08 1.94
N ALA A 43 14.03 5.03 2.47
CA ALA A 43 13.04 4.23 1.75
C ALA A 43 11.60 4.81 1.84
N GLY A 44 11.40 5.96 2.48
CA GLY A 44 10.08 6.56 2.66
C GLY A 44 9.16 5.79 3.63
N ARG A 45 9.71 4.85 4.41
CA ARG A 45 8.97 4.07 5.41
C ARG A 45 8.79 4.82 6.72
N CYS A 46 9.65 5.79 7.00
CA CYS A 46 9.62 6.61 8.21
C CYS A 46 9.87 8.07 7.85
N VAL A 47 9.18 8.98 8.53
CA VAL A 47 9.40 10.42 8.43
C VAL A 47 9.90 10.92 9.78
N ARG A 48 10.93 11.77 9.76
CA ARG A 48 11.36 12.48 10.97
C ARG A 48 10.60 13.80 11.06
N LEU A 49 9.84 13.98 12.12
CA LEU A 49 9.05 15.19 12.36
C LEU A 49 9.91 16.33 12.91
N GLU A 50 9.36 17.54 12.94
CA GLU A 50 10.07 18.75 13.41
C GLU A 50 10.49 18.66 14.87
N ASP A 51 9.67 18.02 15.71
CA ASP A 51 9.96 17.73 17.12
C ASP A 51 11.02 16.62 17.31
N LYS A 52 11.59 16.11 16.21
CA LYS A 52 12.59 15.05 16.10
C LYS A 52 12.06 13.65 16.41
N SER A 53 10.75 13.47 16.61
CA SER A 53 10.13 12.16 16.71
C SER A 53 10.07 11.45 15.34
N TYR A 54 9.79 10.15 15.38
CA TYR A 54 9.74 9.29 14.21
C TYR A 54 8.32 8.83 13.92
N ASP A 55 7.82 9.21 12.75
CA ASP A 55 6.52 8.77 12.25
C ASP A 55 6.68 7.58 11.30
N TYR A 56 6.14 6.44 11.71
CA TYR A 56 6.10 5.21 10.90
C TYR A 56 4.72 4.97 10.25
N SER A 57 3.79 5.93 10.32
CA SER A 57 2.49 5.85 9.63
C SER A 57 2.63 5.51 8.14
N PRO A 58 3.61 6.03 7.37
CA PRO A 58 3.79 5.62 5.97
C PRO A 58 4.04 4.12 5.79
N TYR A 59 4.77 3.48 6.71
CA TYR A 59 5.03 2.04 6.67
C TYR A 59 3.80 1.21 7.03
N PHE A 60 3.11 1.57 8.12
CA PHE A 60 1.97 0.79 8.62
C PHE A 60 0.70 1.03 7.81
N ASN A 61 0.53 2.23 7.25
CA ASN A 61 -0.63 2.58 6.42
C ASN A 61 -0.41 2.24 4.95
N HIS A 62 0.79 1.77 4.55
CA HIS A 62 1.04 1.34 3.17
C HIS A 62 0.09 0.22 2.74
N THR A 63 -0.26 -0.69 3.66
CA THR A 63 -1.24 -1.75 3.41
C THR A 63 -2.63 -1.18 3.18
N GLN A 64 -3.05 -0.18 3.97
CA GLN A 64 -4.33 0.48 3.79
C GLN A 64 -4.40 1.23 2.46
N ALA A 65 -3.40 2.05 2.14
CA ALA A 65 -3.36 2.79 0.88
C ALA A 65 -3.31 1.85 -0.34
N LEU A 66 -2.63 0.70 -0.22
CA LEU A 66 -2.62 -0.33 -1.27
C LEU A 66 -3.98 -1.00 -1.40
N THR A 67 -4.64 -1.33 -0.30
CA THR A 67 -6.01 -1.88 -0.29
C THR A 67 -6.99 -0.89 -0.90
N GLU A 68 -6.97 0.37 -0.49
CA GLU A 68 -7.82 1.44 -1.05
C GLU A 68 -7.57 1.63 -2.55
N LEU A 69 -6.32 1.57 -3.00
CA LEU A 69 -5.99 1.65 -4.43
C LEU A 69 -6.53 0.43 -5.21
N VAL A 70 -6.44 -0.77 -4.64
CA VAL A 70 -6.98 -1.99 -5.23
C VAL A 70 -8.51 -1.91 -5.31
N ASP A 71 -9.16 -1.45 -4.26
CA ASP A 71 -10.62 -1.27 -4.21
C ASP A 71 -11.08 -0.23 -5.23
N TRP A 72 -10.46 0.94 -5.25
CA TRP A 72 -10.73 1.99 -6.24
C TRP A 72 -10.56 1.48 -7.68
N LYS A 73 -9.49 0.72 -7.95
CA LYS A 73 -9.24 0.13 -9.26
C LYS A 73 -10.31 -0.89 -9.65
N ASN A 74 -10.80 -1.68 -8.69
CA ASN A 74 -11.86 -2.65 -8.93
C ASN A 74 -13.21 -1.97 -9.15
N ASP A 75 -13.50 -0.87 -8.47
CA ASP A 75 -14.71 -0.08 -8.70
C ASP A 75 -14.72 0.54 -10.10
N ASN A 76 -13.62 1.14 -10.54
CA ASN A 76 -13.50 1.65 -11.92
C ASN A 76 -13.69 0.54 -12.96
N ARG A 77 -13.13 -0.66 -12.74
CA ARG A 77 -13.32 -1.78 -13.66
C ARG A 77 -14.77 -2.23 -13.73
N ARG A 78 -15.50 -2.25 -12.60
CA ARG A 78 -16.93 -2.56 -12.58
C ARG A 78 -17.73 -1.55 -13.40
N GLU A 79 -17.41 -0.26 -13.25
CA GLU A 79 -18.03 0.81 -14.05
C GLU A 79 -17.74 0.63 -15.56
N TRP A 80 -16.49 0.34 -15.94
CA TRP A 80 -16.14 0.08 -17.33
C TRP A 80 -16.84 -1.16 -17.89
N VAL A 81 -17.00 -2.23 -17.11
CA VAL A 81 -17.78 -3.42 -17.51
C VAL A 81 -19.23 -3.04 -17.82
N ASP A 82 -19.87 -2.23 -16.97
CA ASP A 82 -21.24 -1.75 -17.20
C ASP A 82 -21.31 -0.89 -18.48
N MET A 83 -20.38 0.05 -18.66
CA MET A 83 -20.31 0.88 -19.87
C MET A 83 -20.14 0.05 -21.14
N LEU A 84 -19.21 -0.92 -21.15
CA LEU A 84 -18.95 -1.78 -22.31
C LEU A 84 -20.14 -2.68 -22.62
N THR A 85 -20.83 -3.20 -21.60
CA THR A 85 -22.04 -4.01 -21.76
C THR A 85 -23.16 -3.18 -22.39
N ARG A 86 -23.43 -1.97 -21.86
CA ARG A 86 -24.43 -1.05 -22.42
C ARG A 86 -24.11 -0.59 -23.84
N ALA A 87 -22.83 -0.45 -24.18
CA ALA A 87 -22.40 -0.12 -25.54
C ALA A 87 -22.66 -1.30 -26.48
N ALA A 88 -22.33 -2.53 -26.06
CA ALA A 88 -22.57 -3.73 -26.83
C ALA A 88 -24.06 -3.97 -27.12
N GLU A 89 -24.95 -3.67 -26.16
CA GLU A 89 -26.41 -3.77 -26.33
C GLU A 89 -26.98 -2.87 -27.44
N LYS A 90 -26.31 -1.75 -27.73
CA LYS A 90 -26.74 -0.77 -28.75
C LYS A 90 -26.02 -0.93 -30.08
N GLU A 91 -25.01 -1.79 -30.11
CA GLU A 91 -24.16 -1.99 -31.29
C GLU A 91 -24.85 -2.88 -32.32
N THR A 92 -24.68 -2.54 -33.60
CA THR A 92 -25.25 -3.28 -34.73
C THR A 92 -24.17 -3.99 -35.53
N ASP A 93 -22.91 -3.54 -35.46
CA ASP A 93 -21.78 -4.27 -36.01
C ASP A 93 -21.40 -5.45 -35.09
N SER A 94 -21.66 -6.67 -35.59
CA SER A 94 -21.40 -7.90 -34.86
C SER A 94 -19.94 -8.10 -34.42
N ASN A 95 -18.96 -7.54 -35.14
CA ASN A 95 -17.55 -7.62 -34.78
C ASN A 95 -17.23 -6.66 -33.63
N VAL A 96 -17.76 -5.43 -33.70
CA VAL A 96 -17.59 -4.44 -32.62
C VAL A 96 -18.27 -4.94 -31.34
N MET A 97 -19.49 -5.45 -31.43
CA MET A 97 -20.20 -6.06 -30.30
C MET A 97 -19.39 -7.17 -29.64
N ARG A 98 -18.81 -8.09 -30.44
CA ARG A 98 -17.97 -9.18 -29.93
C ARG A 98 -16.73 -8.66 -29.19
N LEU A 99 -16.09 -7.61 -29.70
CA LEU A 99 -14.91 -7.00 -29.08
C LEU A 99 -15.25 -6.35 -27.73
N LEU A 100 -16.36 -5.60 -27.66
CA LEU A 100 -16.84 -4.97 -26.42
C LEU A 100 -17.13 -6.02 -25.34
N ILE A 101 -17.87 -7.08 -25.68
CA ILE A 101 -18.18 -8.19 -24.76
C ILE A 101 -16.89 -8.89 -24.30
N LYS A 102 -15.92 -9.09 -25.21
CA LYS A 102 -14.64 -9.72 -24.86
C LYS A 102 -13.85 -8.89 -23.84
N GLU A 103 -13.79 -7.56 -24.01
CA GLU A 103 -13.04 -6.70 -23.09
C GLU A 103 -13.75 -6.59 -21.73
N ALA A 104 -15.08 -6.50 -21.71
CA ALA A 104 -15.85 -6.56 -20.46
C ALA A 104 -15.57 -7.85 -19.68
N ASN A 105 -15.58 -9.01 -20.35
CA ASN A 105 -15.27 -10.30 -19.73
C ASN A 105 -13.84 -10.39 -19.18
N LYS A 106 -12.87 -9.75 -19.85
CA LYS A 106 -11.50 -9.68 -19.36
C LYS A 106 -11.42 -8.84 -18.07
N LEU A 107 -12.05 -7.67 -18.05
CA LEU A 107 -12.09 -6.82 -16.85
C LEU A 107 -12.80 -7.51 -15.68
N MET A 108 -13.91 -8.22 -15.92
CA MET A 108 -14.58 -9.00 -14.87
C MET A 108 -13.66 -10.05 -14.23
N LYS A 109 -12.88 -10.78 -15.03
CA LYS A 109 -11.89 -11.75 -14.52
C LYS A 109 -10.77 -11.10 -13.70
N GLU A 110 -10.46 -9.83 -13.94
CA GLU A 110 -9.46 -9.09 -13.17
C GLU A 110 -10.01 -8.52 -11.85
N VAL A 111 -11.33 -8.40 -11.70
CA VAL A 111 -12.00 -8.00 -10.46
C VAL A 111 -12.21 -9.19 -9.52
N THR A 112 -12.38 -10.40 -10.06
CA THR A 112 -12.60 -11.64 -9.27
C THR A 112 -11.33 -12.39 -8.90
N LYS A 113 -10.15 -11.81 -9.15
CA LYS A 113 -8.83 -12.35 -8.79
C LYS A 113 -8.33 -11.70 -7.51
#